data_AF-A0A5P3VRT2-F1
#
_entry.id   AF-A0A5P3VRT2-F1
#
_cell.length_a   1.000
_cell.length_b   1.000
_cell.length_c   1.000
_cell.angle_alpha   90.00
_cell.angle_beta   90.00
_cell.angle_gamma   90.00
#
_symmetry.space_group_name_H-M   'P 1'
#
loop_
_entity.id
_entity.type
_entity.pdbx_description
1 polymer ?
#
loop_
_entity_poly.entity_id
_entity_poly.type
_entity_poly.pdbx_seq_one_letter_code
_entity_poly.pdbx_strand_id
1 'polypeptide(L)'
;MKANECSINIGEGMATIKRRGTRSTTVAHILGTIEADGLEVVCLDRLVHGIFEDEMDGWHVSGAVTSVLARPIGPMPAKSGRN
;
A
#
# COMPACT_ATOMS: atom_id res chain seq x y z
N MET A 1 22.14 0.99 10.89
CA MET A 1 20.72 1.09 11.31
C MET A 1 20.30 -0.27 11.83
N LYS A 2 19.63 -0.37 12.99
CA LYS A 2 19.03 -1.65 13.37
C LYS A 2 18.00 -2.00 12.31
N ALA A 3 18.12 -3.16 11.67
CA ALA A 3 17.06 -3.70 10.84
C ALA A 3 15.76 -3.59 11.64
N ASN A 4 14.78 -2.85 11.14
CA ASN A 4 13.47 -2.75 11.76
C ASN A 4 12.77 -4.08 11.53
N GLU A 5 13.12 -5.06 12.36
CA GLU A 5 12.53 -6.39 12.36
C GLU A 5 11.00 -6.23 12.34
N CYS A 6 10.40 -6.72 11.28
CA CYS A 6 8.98 -6.59 11.01
C CYS A 6 8.47 -7.88 10.39
N SER A 7 7.18 -8.12 10.51
CA SER A 7 6.48 -9.19 9.82
C SER A 7 5.44 -8.62 8.87
N ILE A 8 5.35 -9.21 7.69
CA ILE A 8 4.41 -8.89 6.63
C ILE A 8 3.47 -10.08 6.45
N ASN A 9 2.16 -9.86 6.62
CA ASN A 9 1.16 -10.87 6.27
C ASN A 9 0.27 -10.34 5.14
N ILE A 10 0.07 -11.17 4.12
CA ILE A 10 -0.77 -10.89 2.96
C ILE A 10 -2.01 -11.78 3.03
N GLY A 11 -3.19 -11.20 2.87
CA GLY A 11 -4.45 -11.93 2.87
C GLY A 11 -5.66 -11.01 2.71
N GLU A 12 -6.76 -11.56 2.19
CA GLU A 12 -8.05 -10.85 2.08
C GLU A 12 -7.98 -9.48 1.36
N GLY A 13 -7.08 -9.36 0.37
CA GLY A 13 -6.87 -8.10 -0.36
C GLY A 13 -6.13 -7.03 0.44
N MET A 14 -5.46 -7.40 1.54
CA MET A 14 -4.70 -6.51 2.40
C MET A 14 -3.30 -7.04 2.69
N ALA A 15 -2.38 -6.10 2.91
CA ALA A 15 -1.06 -6.36 3.48
C ALA A 15 -1.01 -5.73 4.87
N THR A 16 -0.61 -6.51 5.87
CA THR A 16 -0.44 -6.06 7.25
C THR A 16 1.04 -6.12 7.63
N ILE A 17 1.54 -5.04 8.20
CA ILE A 17 2.94 -4.89 8.56
C ILE A 17 3.03 -4.61 10.05
N LYS A 18 3.62 -5.55 10.80
CA LYS A 18 3.88 -5.40 12.22
C LYS A 18 5.36 -5.18 12.47
N ARG A 19 5.73 -3.99 12.93
CA ARG A 19 7.11 -3.70 13.34
C ARG A 19 7.33 -4.11 14.80
N ARG A 20 8.49 -4.71 15.09
CA ARG A 20 8.88 -5.05 16.45
C ARG A 20 9.06 -3.77 17.27
N GLY A 21 8.52 -3.78 18.50
CA GLY A 21 8.62 -2.63 19.41
C GLY A 21 7.60 -1.52 19.16
N THR A 22 6.80 -1.57 18.08
CA THR A 22 5.66 -0.66 17.91
C THR A 22 4.38 -1.28 18.46
N ARG A 23 3.45 -0.45 18.94
CA ARG A 23 2.11 -0.94 19.35
C ARG A 23 1.18 -1.10 18.14
N SER A 24 1.31 -0.27 17.13
CA SER A 24 0.48 -0.28 15.93
C SER A 24 0.91 -1.34 14.91
N THR A 25 -0.03 -1.71 14.04
CA THR A 25 0.16 -2.49 12.81
C THR A 25 -0.25 -1.59 11.65
N THR A 26 0.58 -1.48 10.63
CA THR A 26 0.23 -0.76 9.40
C THR A 26 -0.59 -1.70 8.53
N VAL A 27 -1.68 -1.20 7.95
CA VAL A 27 -2.52 -1.95 7.02
C VAL A 27 -2.58 -1.18 5.70
N ALA A 28 -2.37 -1.89 4.60
CA ALA A 28 -2.46 -1.36 3.25
C ALA A 28 -3.36 -2.25 2.39
N HIS A 29 -4.13 -1.64 1.49
CA HIS A 29 -4.94 -2.39 0.54
C HIS A 29 -4.09 -2.83 -0.66
N ILE A 30 -4.34 -4.05 -1.13
CA ILE A 30 -3.74 -4.57 -2.35
C ILE A 30 -4.54 -4.04 -3.54
N LEU A 31 -3.89 -3.24 -4.37
CA LEU A 31 -4.46 -2.72 -5.61
C LEU A 31 -4.42 -3.77 -6.74
N GLY A 32 -3.47 -4.68 -6.67
CA GLY A 32 -3.29 -5.77 -7.61
C GLY A 32 -1.91 -6.40 -7.48
N THR A 33 -1.71 -7.46 -8.25
CA THR A 33 -0.45 -8.18 -8.35
C THR A 33 -0.01 -8.17 -9.80
N ILE A 34 1.28 -7.94 -10.04
CA ILE A 34 1.89 -8.00 -11.36
C ILE A 34 3.11 -8.92 -11.33
N GLU A 35 3.44 -9.52 -12.47
CA GLU A 35 4.70 -10.21 -12.68
C GLU A 35 5.68 -9.23 -13.36
N ALA A 36 6.85 -9.02 -12.75
CA ALA A 36 7.90 -8.17 -13.30
C ALA A 36 9.26 -8.79 -13.01
N ASP A 37 10.11 -8.89 -14.03
CA ASP A 37 11.47 -9.46 -13.91
C ASP A 37 11.51 -10.86 -13.25
N GLY A 38 10.47 -11.67 -13.45
CA GLY A 38 10.33 -13.00 -12.87
C GLY A 38 9.91 -13.01 -11.38
N LEU A 39 9.46 -11.87 -10.85
CA LEU A 39 9.01 -11.70 -9.48
C LEU A 39 7.52 -11.35 -9.43
N GLU A 40 6.83 -11.88 -8.42
CA GLU A 40 5.49 -11.44 -8.06
C GLU A 40 5.59 -10.13 -7.26
N VAL A 41 4.98 -9.06 -7.78
CA VAL A 41 5.00 -7.73 -7.17
C VAL A 41 3.59 -7.36 -6.72
N VAL A 42 3.44 -7.08 -5.43
CA VAL A 42 2.18 -6.69 -4.81
C VAL A 42 2.09 -5.17 -4.71
N CYS A 43 1.15 -4.58 -5.44
CA CYS A 43 0.94 -3.13 -5.46
C CYS A 43 0.03 -2.70 -4.33
N LEU A 44 0.47 -1.75 -3.51
CA LEU A 44 -0.25 -1.28 -2.32
C LEU A 44 -0.78 0.15 -2.47
N ASP A 45 -1.88 0.47 -1.77
CA ASP A 45 -2.52 1.79 -1.78
C ASP A 45 -1.69 2.90 -1.09
N ARG A 46 -0.64 2.53 -0.34
CA ARG A 46 0.18 3.45 0.44
C ARG A 46 1.60 2.93 0.66
N LEU A 47 2.48 3.84 1.06
CA LEU A 47 3.84 3.53 1.49
C LEU A 47 3.83 2.87 2.88
N VAL A 48 4.48 1.71 2.99
CA VAL A 48 4.59 0.94 4.25
C VAL A 48 6.03 0.84 4.77
N HIS A 49 7.01 1.22 3.94
CA HIS A 49 8.44 1.24 4.24
C HIS A 49 8.94 2.67 4.47
N GLY A 50 10.07 2.80 5.17
CA GLY A 50 10.75 4.09 5.36
C GLY A 50 11.50 4.55 4.10
N ILE A 51 11.84 5.85 4.03
CA ILE A 51 12.52 6.48 2.88
C ILE A 51 13.86 5.80 2.54
N PHE A 52 14.53 5.20 3.51
CA PHE A 52 15.82 4.52 3.36
C PHE A 52 15.74 3.00 3.57
N GLU A 53 14.54 2.44 3.51
CA GLU A 53 14.28 1.01 3.68
C GLU A 53 13.97 0.40 2.32
N ASP A 54 14.79 -0.55 1.90
CA ASP A 54 14.73 -1.28 0.62
C ASP A 54 14.38 -2.76 0.80
N GLU A 55 14.43 -3.28 2.04
CA GLU A 55 14.02 -4.63 2.40
C GLU A 55 13.22 -4.69 3.70
N MET A 56 12.17 -5.51 3.74
CA MET A 56 11.31 -5.75 4.90
C MET A 56 10.81 -7.19 4.91
N ASP A 57 11.05 -7.96 5.98
CA ASP A 57 10.59 -9.35 6.12
C ASP A 57 10.91 -10.24 4.91
N GLY A 58 12.09 -10.03 4.29
CA GLY A 58 12.51 -10.75 3.08
C GLY A 58 11.89 -10.25 1.77
N TRP A 59 11.02 -9.25 1.81
CA TRP A 59 10.47 -8.59 0.62
C TRP A 59 11.36 -7.43 0.21
N HIS A 60 11.67 -7.33 -1.08
CA HIS A 60 12.19 -6.10 -1.65
C HIS A 60 11.05 -5.07 -1.70
N VAL A 61 11.28 -3.89 -1.12
CA VAL A 61 10.28 -2.83 -1.08
C VAL A 61 10.75 -1.64 -1.91
N SER A 62 9.83 -1.09 -2.69
CA SER A 62 10.07 0.09 -3.49
C SER A 62 8.87 1.02 -3.37
N GLY A 63 9.07 2.31 -3.68
CA GLY A 63 8.10 3.37 -3.43
C GLY A 63 6.68 3.00 -3.91
N ALA A 64 5.67 3.46 -3.17
CA ALA A 64 4.28 3.14 -3.48
C ALA A 64 3.89 3.65 -4.89
N VAL A 65 3.31 2.78 -5.70
CA VAL A 65 2.61 3.17 -6.93
C VAL A 65 1.32 3.86 -6.51
N THR A 66 1.28 5.18 -6.46
CA THR A 66 0.03 5.87 -6.09
C THR A 66 -0.19 7.14 -6.90
N SER A 67 -1.15 7.03 -7.82
CA SER A 67 -1.91 8.14 -8.39
C SER A 67 -3.35 7.69 -8.48
N VAL A 68 -4.20 8.20 -7.59
CA VAL A 68 -5.61 7.82 -7.48
C VAL A 68 -6.47 8.94 -8.08
N LEU A 69 -7.10 8.66 -9.23
CA LEU A 69 -8.11 9.53 -9.84
C LEU A 69 -9.49 8.93 -9.58
N ALA A 70 -10.39 9.71 -8.98
CA ALA A 70 -11.74 9.28 -8.69
C ALA A 70 -12.77 10.11 -9.48
N ARG A 71 -13.84 9.46 -9.91
CA ARG A 71 -15.06 10.10 -10.44
C ARG A 71 -16.30 9.45 -9.82
N PRO A 72 -17.45 10.13 -9.76
CA PRO A 72 -18.68 9.54 -9.24
C PRO A 72 -19.12 8.30 -10.02
N ILE A 73 -19.70 7.34 -9.32
CA ILE A 73 -20.41 6.20 -9.91
C ILE A 73 -21.87 6.64 -10.06
N GLY A 74 -22.23 7.06 -11.27
CA GLY A 74 -23.57 7.54 -11.61
C GLY A 74 -23.62 9.04 -11.96
N PRO A 75 -24.79 9.53 -12.41
CA PRO A 75 -24.95 10.94 -12.76
C PRO A 75 -24.64 11.81 -11.54
N MET A 76 -23.77 12.81 -11.70
CA MET A 76 -23.59 13.84 -10.68
C MET A 76 -24.95 14.51 -10.43
N PRO A 77 -25.38 14.69 -9.17
CA PRO A 77 -26.53 15.53 -8.90
C PRO A 77 -26.28 16.88 -9.57
N ALA A 78 -27.26 17.34 -10.35
CA ALA A 78 -27.17 18.61 -11.05
C ALA A 78 -26.72 19.68 -10.05
N LYS A 79 -25.68 20.45 -10.40
CA LYS A 79 -25.27 21.60 -9.58
C LYS A 79 -26.51 22.47 -9.39
N SER A 80 -27.04 22.52 -8.18
CA SER A 80 -28.07 23.48 -7.80
C SER A 80 -27.44 24.86 -7.99
N GLY A 81 -27.69 25.47 -9.14
CA GLY A 81 -27.36 26.87 -9.38
C GLY A 81 -28.17 27.73 -8.41
N ARG A 82 -27.62 28.00 -7.23
CA ARG A 82 -27.99 29.19 -6.50
C ARG A 82 -27.15 30.32 -7.08
N ASN A 83 -27.82 31.16 -7.86
CA ASN A 83 -27.43 32.55 -8.13
C ASN A 83 -27.13 33.27 -6.81
#